data_AF-A0A2V8JGT9-F1
#
_entry.id   AF-A0A2V8JGT9-F1
#
_cell.length_a   1.000
_cell.length_b   1.000
_cell.length_c   1.000
_cell.angle_alpha   90.00
_cell.angle_beta   90.00
_cell.angle_gamma   90.00
#
_symmetry.space_group_name_H-M   'P 1'
#
loop_
_entity.id
_entity.type
_entity.pdbx_description
1 polymer ?
#
loop_
_entity_poly.entity_id
_entity_poly.type
_entity_poly.pdbx_seq_one_letter_code
_entity_poly.pdbx_strand_id
1 'polypeptide(L)'
;MAVQPEPAPPHAAQAKTAGLQLSPVETRVLGSLLEKERTTPEIYPLTLNSLVNACNQTSNRDPVVHYDERVVVHGLDLLRQKKIALEVRSVGSRVEKFRHAL
;
A
#
# COMPACT_ATOMS: atom_id res chain seq x y z
N MET A 1 20.99 25.09 25.22
CA MET A 1 20.89 23.65 24.93
C MET A 1 20.01 23.49 23.71
N ALA A 2 20.62 23.38 22.54
CA ALA A 2 19.92 23.10 21.29
C ALA A 2 19.94 21.58 21.07
N VAL A 3 18.77 20.98 20.88
CA VAL A 3 18.64 19.67 20.23
C VAL A 3 17.85 19.91 18.96
N GLN A 4 18.57 20.01 17.84
CA GLN A 4 17.95 19.86 16.53
C GLN A 4 17.57 18.39 16.37
N PRO A 5 16.39 18.04 15.84
CA PRO A 5 16.12 16.66 15.44
C PRO A 5 17.07 16.30 14.28
N GLU A 6 17.78 15.19 14.44
CA GLU A 6 18.69 14.61 13.46
C GLU A 6 17.94 14.33 12.14
N PRO A 7 18.51 14.67 10.97
CA PRO A 7 17.91 14.33 9.69
C PRO A 7 17.93 12.80 9.52
N ALA A 8 16.75 12.22 9.23
CA ALA A 8 16.62 10.81 8.88
C ALA A 8 17.63 10.42 7.78
N PRO A 9 18.27 9.24 7.87
CA PRO A 9 19.39 8.88 7.01
C PRO A 9 19.01 8.94 5.52
N PRO A 10 19.90 9.47 4.67
CA PRO A 10 19.77 9.33 3.22
C PRO A 10 20.09 7.87 2.91
N HIS A 11 19.07 7.01 2.85
CA HIS A 11 19.27 5.65 2.38
C HIS A 11 19.71 5.70 0.92
N ALA A 12 21.02 5.51 0.77
CA ALA A 12 21.78 5.55 -0.45
C ALA A 12 21.36 4.45 -1.43
N ALA A 13 21.80 4.67 -2.67
CA ALA A 13 22.02 3.71 -3.74
C ALA A 13 20.83 3.39 -4.66
N GLN A 14 20.80 4.17 -5.73
CA GLN A 14 20.31 3.85 -7.07
C GLN A 14 20.55 2.38 -7.46
N ALA A 15 19.48 1.69 -7.89
CA ALA A 15 19.57 0.54 -8.78
C ALA A 15 18.84 0.88 -10.09
N LYS A 16 19.62 1.19 -11.14
CA LYS A 16 19.10 1.24 -12.52
C LYS A 16 18.76 -0.17 -12.99
N THR A 17 17.52 -0.56 -12.77
CA THR A 17 16.74 -1.32 -13.76
C THR A 17 15.67 -0.35 -14.27
N ALA A 18 15.19 -0.51 -15.49
CA ALA A 18 13.94 0.14 -15.91
C ALA A 18 12.75 -0.54 -15.18
N GLY A 19 12.86 -0.61 -13.85
CA GLY A 19 11.97 -1.26 -12.92
C GLY A 19 11.07 -0.23 -12.27
N LEU A 20 9.83 -0.66 -12.04
CA LEU A 20 8.80 0.14 -11.42
C LEU A 20 9.26 0.63 -10.04
N GLN A 21 9.53 1.94 -9.92
CA GLN A 21 9.92 2.57 -8.67
C GLN A 21 8.67 2.84 -7.83
N LEU A 22 8.57 2.20 -6.66
CA LEU A 22 7.47 2.38 -5.71
C LEU A 22 8.01 2.98 -4.41
N SER A 23 7.31 3.96 -3.87
CA SER A 23 7.58 4.47 -2.52
C SER A 23 7.30 3.38 -1.46
N PRO A 24 7.82 3.52 -0.22
CA PRO A 24 7.55 2.55 0.84
C PRO A 24 6.06 2.33 1.12
N VAL A 25 5.24 3.39 1.00
CA VAL A 25 3.79 3.31 1.17
C VAL A 25 3.17 2.52 0.01
N GLU A 26 3.51 2.84 -1.24
CA GLU A 26 3.03 2.11 -2.42
C GLU A 26 3.38 0.62 -2.37
N THR A 27 4.63 0.30 -2.03
CA THR A 27 5.10 -1.08 -1.86
C THR A 27 4.29 -1.81 -0.79
N ARG A 28 4.01 -1.16 0.35
CA ARG A 28 3.18 -1.74 1.42
C ARG A 28 1.75 -2.00 0.97
N VAL A 29 1.13 -1.03 0.30
CA VAL A 29 -0.25 -1.14 -0.18
C VAL A 29 -0.37 -2.26 -1.21
N LEU A 30 0.53 -2.28 -2.20
CA LEU A 30 0.57 -3.31 -3.24
C LEU A 30 0.84 -4.69 -2.65
N GLY A 31 1.83 -4.81 -1.76
CA GLY A 31 2.15 -6.07 -1.08
C GLY A 31 0.98 -6.61 -0.27
N SER A 32 0.23 -5.72 0.40
CA SER A 32 -0.97 -6.10 1.14
C SER A 32 -2.08 -6.61 0.22
N LEU A 33 -2.28 -5.99 -0.96
CA LEU A 33 -3.25 -6.49 -1.95
C LEU A 33 -2.84 -7.87 -2.50
N LEU A 34 -1.58 -8.04 -2.88
CA LEU A 34 -1.04 -9.31 -3.41
C LEU A 34 -1.13 -10.46 -2.40
N GLU A 35 -0.77 -10.20 -1.15
CA GLU A 35 -0.87 -11.18 -0.08
C GLU A 35 -2.33 -11.60 0.11
N LYS A 36 -3.25 -10.62 0.24
CA LYS A 36 -4.65 -10.90 0.57
C LYS A 36 -5.44 -11.51 -0.59
N GLU A 37 -5.04 -11.31 -1.84
CA GLU A 37 -5.56 -12.11 -2.97
C GLU A 37 -5.33 -13.61 -2.73
N ARG A 38 -4.12 -13.98 -2.30
CA ARG A 38 -3.71 -15.39 -2.14
C ARG A 38 -4.19 -16.00 -0.84
N THR A 39 -4.05 -15.27 0.27
CA THR A 39 -4.30 -15.82 1.61
C THR A 39 -5.76 -15.70 2.04
N THR A 40 -6.50 -14.74 1.48
CA THR A 40 -7.88 -14.41 1.90
C THR A 40 -8.77 -14.08 0.68
N PRO A 41 -8.92 -15.01 -0.28
CA PRO A 41 -9.67 -14.76 -1.51
C PRO A 41 -11.16 -14.45 -1.26
N GLU A 42 -11.73 -14.90 -0.15
CA GLU A 42 -13.12 -14.65 0.23
C GLU A 42 -13.43 -13.16 0.53
N ILE A 43 -12.42 -12.39 0.95
CA ILE A 43 -12.56 -10.96 1.28
C ILE A 43 -12.04 -10.08 0.13
N TYR A 44 -11.33 -10.66 -0.83
CA TYR A 44 -10.78 -9.94 -1.98
C TYR A 44 -11.84 -9.74 -3.09
N PRO A 45 -11.96 -8.56 -3.71
CA PRO A 45 -11.17 -7.33 -3.54
C PRO A 45 -11.44 -6.58 -2.22
N LEU A 46 -10.41 -5.94 -1.67
CA LEU A 46 -10.45 -5.33 -0.33
C LEU A 46 -11.15 -3.97 -0.33
N THR A 47 -11.91 -3.67 0.73
CA THR A 47 -12.35 -2.29 1.01
C THR A 47 -11.17 -1.43 1.49
N LEU A 48 -11.32 -0.10 1.49
CA LEU A 48 -10.28 0.80 2.04
C LEU A 48 -9.93 0.45 3.50
N ASN A 49 -10.93 0.24 4.34
CA ASN A 49 -10.71 -0.12 5.74
C ASN A 49 -9.95 -1.46 5.87
N SER A 50 -10.34 -2.47 5.08
CA SER A 50 -9.63 -3.76 5.05
C SER A 50 -8.17 -3.60 4.60
N LEU A 51 -7.91 -2.71 3.64
CA LEU A 51 -6.57 -2.43 3.13
C LEU A 51 -5.69 -1.70 4.15
N VAL A 52 -6.24 -0.71 4.86
CA VAL A 52 -5.54 -0.01 5.96
C VAL A 52 -5.14 -1.00 7.05
N ASN A 53 -6.09 -1.84 7.47
CA ASN A 53 -5.82 -2.89 8.46
C ASN A 53 -4.75 -3.88 7.97
N ALA A 54 -4.75 -4.25 6.69
CA ALA A 54 -3.73 -5.11 6.09
C ALA A 54 -2.34 -4.44 6.04
N CYS A 55 -2.27 -3.13 5.80
CA CYS A 55 -1.00 -2.38 5.77
C CYS A 55 -0.36 -2.31 7.17
N ASN A 56 -1.19 -2.18 8.21
CA ASN A 56 -0.80 -1.96 9.60
C ASN A 56 -0.73 -3.26 10.43
N GLN A 57 -0.77 -4.45 9.80
CA GLN A 57 -0.61 -5.72 10.53
C GLN A 57 0.74 -5.76 11.26
N THR A 58 0.76 -6.32 12.46
CA THR A 58 2.00 -6.54 13.24
C THR A 58 2.72 -7.81 12.84
N SER A 59 2.03 -8.73 12.18
CA SER A 59 2.57 -9.98 11.65
C SER A 59 2.86 -9.84 10.16
N ASN A 60 3.94 -10.48 9.69
CA ASN A 60 4.34 -10.47 8.27
C ASN A 60 4.52 -9.05 7.69
N ARG A 61 4.92 -8.09 8.53
CA ARG A 61 5.27 -6.72 8.13
C ARG A 61 6.60 -6.34 8.75
N ASP A 62 7.51 -5.85 7.90
CA ASP A 62 8.76 -5.23 8.31
C ASP A 62 8.98 -3.97 7.46
N PRO A 63 9.10 -2.77 8.06
CA PRO A 63 8.79 -2.47 9.47
C PRO A 63 7.27 -2.55 9.76
N VAL A 64 6.89 -2.65 11.03
CA VAL A 64 5.50 -2.40 11.45
C VAL A 64 5.20 -0.91 11.30
N VAL A 65 4.04 -0.56 10.75
CA VAL A 65 3.63 0.82 10.46
C VAL A 65 2.22 1.10 10.99
N HIS A 66 1.89 2.38 11.10
CA HIS A 66 0.57 2.87 11.50
C HIS A 66 0.10 3.94 10.53
N TYR A 67 -0.22 3.54 9.30
CA TYR A 67 -0.76 4.46 8.29
C TYR A 67 -2.22 4.79 8.59
N ASP A 68 -2.58 6.07 8.44
CA ASP A 68 -3.98 6.48 8.39
C ASP A 68 -4.56 6.30 6.98
N GLU A 69 -5.88 6.42 6.87
CA GLU A 69 -6.61 6.24 5.62
C GLU A 69 -6.09 7.13 4.48
N ARG A 70 -5.69 8.38 4.78
CA ARG A 70 -5.23 9.32 3.73
C ARG A 70 -3.91 8.86 3.11
N VAL A 71 -3.00 8.33 3.93
CA VAL A 71 -1.72 7.79 3.45
C VAL A 71 -1.95 6.58 2.54
N VAL A 72 -2.86 5.69 2.93
CA VAL A 72 -3.20 4.49 2.13
C VAL A 72 -3.91 4.87 0.84
N VAL A 73 -4.87 5.79 0.87
CA VAL A 73 -5.54 6.32 -0.34
C VAL A 73 -4.52 6.95 -1.28
N HIS A 74 -3.62 7.80 -0.76
CA HIS A 74 -2.60 8.42 -1.59
C HIS A 74 -1.69 7.38 -2.26
N GLY A 75 -1.20 6.39 -1.51
CA GLY A 75 -0.41 5.29 -2.07
C GLY A 75 -1.18 4.49 -3.12
N LEU A 76 -2.46 4.20 -2.85
CA LEU A 76 -3.34 3.48 -3.76
C LEU A 76 -3.60 4.26 -5.06
N ASP A 77 -3.81 5.57 -5.00
CA ASP A 77 -4.00 6.40 -6.18
C ASP A 77 -2.74 6.47 -7.05
N LEU A 78 -1.55 6.53 -6.44
CA LEU A 78 -0.29 6.43 -7.19
C LEU A 78 -0.14 5.07 -7.89
N LEU A 79 -0.51 3.97 -7.21
CA LEU A 79 -0.53 2.63 -7.81
C LEU A 79 -1.54 2.53 -8.97
N ARG A 80 -2.71 3.19 -8.85
CA ARG A 80 -3.72 3.25 -9.92
C ARG A 80 -3.22 4.05 -11.12
N GLN A 81 -2.55 5.18 -10.89
CA GLN A 81 -1.91 5.96 -11.96
C GLN A 81 -0.86 5.14 -12.70
N LYS A 82 -0.13 4.28 -11.98
CA LYS A 82 0.82 3.31 -12.54
C LYS A 82 0.16 2.06 -13.17
N LYS A 83 -1.17 1.96 -13.14
CA LYS A 83 -2.00 0.85 -13.68
C LYS A 83 -1.72 -0.52 -13.07
N ILE A 84 -1.24 -0.55 -11.83
CA ILE A 84 -0.92 -1.78 -11.08
C ILE A 84 -1.87 -2.03 -9.91
N ALA A 85 -2.83 -1.14 -9.70
CA ALA A 85 -3.99 -1.32 -8.84
C ALA A 85 -5.26 -0.82 -9.54
N LEU A 86 -6.41 -1.42 -9.21
CA LEU A 86 -7.71 -1.10 -9.80
C LEU A 86 -8.77 -1.01 -8.72
N GLU A 87 -9.70 -0.09 -8.92
CA GLU A 87 -10.93 -0.01 -8.14
C GLU A 87 -12.00 -0.90 -8.81
N VAL A 88 -12.66 -1.72 -8.00
CA VAL A 88 -13.74 -2.61 -8.39
C VAL A 88 -15.03 -2.05 -7.83
N ARG A 89 -15.90 -1.58 -8.71
CA ARG A 89 -17.27 -1.22 -8.38
C ARG A 89 -18.18 -2.41 -8.67
N SER A 90 -18.86 -2.90 -7.64
CA SER A 90 -19.89 -3.92 -7.81
C SER A 90 -21.25 -3.21 -7.99
N VAL A 91 -22.02 -3.66 -8.98
CA VAL A 91 -23.34 -3.09 -9.27
C VAL A 91 -24.24 -3.21 -8.03
N GLY A 92 -24.67 -2.06 -7.49
CA GLY A 92 -25.50 -2.00 -6.27
C GLY A 92 -24.72 -1.85 -4.96
N SER A 93 -23.39 -1.98 -4.96
CA SER A 93 -22.57 -1.72 -3.77
C SER A 93 -22.10 -0.26 -3.74
N ARG A 94 -22.32 0.43 -2.63
CA ARG A 94 -21.80 1.79 -2.38
C ARG A 94 -20.34 1.81 -1.91
N VAL A 95 -19.81 0.65 -1.53
CA VAL A 95 -18.45 0.54 -0.99
C VAL A 95 -17.47 0.25 -2.11
N GLU A 96 -16.46 1.12 -2.24
CA GLU A 96 -15.35 0.95 -3.15
C GLU A 96 -14.44 -0.18 -2.67
N LYS A 97 -14.05 -1.05 -3.61
CA LYS A 97 -13.14 -2.17 -3.37
C LYS A 97 -11.93 -2.05 -4.29
N PHE A 98 -10.82 -2.64 -3.90
CA PHE A 98 -9.54 -2.48 -4.59
C PHE A 98 -8.84 -3.82 -4.77
N ARG A 99 -8.17 -3.97 -5.92
CA ARG A 99 -7.37 -5.13 -6.30
C ARG A 99 -6.05 -4.70 -6.96
N HIS A 100 -5.02 -5.54 -6.93
CA HIS A 100 -3.87 -5.34 -7.81
C HIS A 100 -4.21 -5.72 -9.26
N ALA A 101 -3.37 -5.24 -10.17
CA ALA A 101 -3.42 -5.53 -11.61
C ALA A 101 -2.09 -6.10 -12.15
N LEU A 102 -1.27 -6.63 -11.24
CA LEU A 102 -0.11 -7.48 -11.57
C LEU A 102 -0.55 -8.92 -11.85
#